data_AF-A0A8S4R471-F1
#
_entry.id   AF-A0A8S4R471-F1
#
_cell.length_a   1.000
_cell.length_b   1.000
_cell.length_c   1.000
_cell.angle_alpha   90.00
_cell.angle_beta   90.00
_cell.angle_gamma   90.00
#
_symmetry.space_group_name_H-M   'P 1'
#
loop_
_entity.id
_entity.type
_entity.pdbx_description
1 polymer ?
#
loop_
_entity_poly.entity_id
_entity_poly.type
_entity_poly.pdbx_seq_one_letter_code
_entity_poly.pdbx_strand_id
1 'polypeptide(L)'
;MKNECEIFLDQLNEKTVSKFPPFRYLLEIDVMGLLELFPELGEHLIKEPLKWQRYCNDILYACLKTSDNEMNQRIQSSQVAVNIRLKSFPHVLFNFKMRHYSGIVSFKGLLINVCKPTNYVYHTVWSCPEECEGNEIILQFIPKTPPKCYLCRSTLFENSGLRRCDEQVEATFKFKNDLLPKKYTIINDLIEKLKLGDTYFINAVVLKKATAIWSLEVAVMHPAPTTSPIPKYITKIFDACDRKPWMFTYCLASRIGVKVCPADCFVNVKINLLLSIISIRAQNWCGSRILHCLAAGHDTRYVAEIMRQACLLANSNVLLGTSNCSVATALIGASGGVCVMPLPLQVYNQKQIHSIVTAIETGEIQHETGKVKLNCAVWAHGMDFKRIVLYDVARVFGTVCRADYGEYTNELADFILQQTIEPFKTTTEDKQTLNDISIYMDIVGGIKVSIGEETQHLLSNYFLAARREKTKAVSAGNMESLVTICAMSARLCCRSAANIDDAIFAIWLHASGMAEPRFAPDEYLETPNDINKLNSVIEKFVEWLENFTGCCIVQK
;
A
#
# COMPACT_ATOMS: atom_id res chain seq x y z
N MET A 1 -6.88 5.35 36.49
CA MET A 1 -8.22 4.94 36.98
C MET A 1 -8.65 5.75 38.19
N LYS A 2 -8.04 5.59 39.38
CA LYS A 2 -8.47 6.32 40.59
C LYS A 2 -8.55 7.86 40.42
N ASN A 3 -7.49 8.49 39.94
CA ASN A 3 -7.48 9.95 39.72
C ASN A 3 -8.54 10.41 38.71
N GLU A 4 -8.85 9.59 37.71
CA GLU A 4 -9.88 9.88 36.70
C GLU A 4 -11.29 9.76 37.27
N CYS A 5 -11.49 8.83 38.21
CA CYS A 5 -12.71 8.76 39.00
C CYS A 5 -12.91 10.04 39.83
N GLU A 6 -11.84 10.54 40.47
CA GLU A 6 -11.89 11.78 41.27
C GLU A 6 -12.24 12.99 40.38
N ILE A 7 -11.59 13.15 39.23
CA ILE A 7 -11.90 14.22 38.25
C ILE A 7 -13.36 14.13 37.76
N PHE A 8 -13.86 12.92 37.50
CA PHE A 8 -15.25 12.73 37.08
C PHE A 8 -16.24 13.14 38.18
N LEU A 9 -15.94 12.81 39.44
CA LEU A 9 -16.77 13.19 40.58
C LEU A 9 -16.76 14.70 40.84
N ASP A 10 -15.64 15.38 40.59
CA ASP A 10 -15.54 16.84 40.72
C ASP A 10 -16.36 17.60 39.66
N GLN A 11 -16.60 16.98 38.51
CA GLN A 11 -17.43 17.56 37.43
C GLN A 11 -18.95 17.36 37.65
N LEU A 12 -19.32 16.60 38.69
CA LEU A 12 -20.70 16.24 38.97
C LEU A 12 -21.35 17.16 40.01
N ASN A 13 -22.50 17.73 39.66
CA ASN A 13 -23.39 18.47 40.55
C ASN A 13 -24.61 17.60 40.90
N GLU A 14 -25.34 17.90 41.96
CA GLU A 14 -26.56 17.15 42.34
C GLU A 14 -27.58 17.00 41.19
N LYS A 15 -27.70 18.02 40.34
CA LYS A 15 -28.57 18.03 39.14
C LYS A 15 -28.04 17.23 37.95
N THR A 16 -26.74 16.91 37.91
CA THR A 16 -26.13 16.10 36.85
C THR A 16 -25.96 14.65 37.26
N VAL A 17 -25.72 14.33 38.53
CA VAL A 17 -25.71 12.94 39.02
C VAL A 17 -27.09 12.29 38.88
N SER A 18 -28.17 13.02 39.14
CA SER A 18 -29.55 12.56 38.91
C SER A 18 -29.93 12.38 37.44
N LYS A 19 -29.09 12.88 36.52
CA LYS A 19 -29.25 12.73 35.06
C LYS A 19 -28.38 11.62 34.47
N PHE A 20 -27.78 10.79 35.32
CA PHE A 20 -27.07 9.56 34.99
C PHE A 20 -26.06 9.64 33.82
N PRO A 21 -25.03 10.51 33.87
CA PRO A 21 -24.01 10.55 32.83
C PRO A 21 -23.21 9.25 32.80
N PRO A 22 -22.93 8.68 31.62
CA PRO A 22 -22.06 7.51 31.50
C PRO A 22 -20.62 7.89 31.83
N PHE A 23 -19.97 7.15 32.72
CA PHE A 23 -18.53 7.24 32.95
C PHE A 23 -17.81 6.22 32.07
N ARG A 24 -17.06 6.73 31.09
CA ARG A 24 -16.26 5.92 30.17
C ARG A 24 -14.78 6.21 30.38
N TYR A 25 -14.03 5.17 30.69
CA TYR A 25 -12.58 5.28 30.85
C TYR A 25 -11.86 4.50 29.74
N LEU A 26 -10.97 5.16 29.00
CA LEU A 26 -10.12 4.50 28.02
C LEU A 26 -8.92 3.86 28.73
N LEU A 27 -8.81 2.54 28.66
CA LEU A 27 -7.68 1.79 29.21
C LEU A 27 -6.84 1.23 28.07
N GLU A 28 -5.65 1.79 27.87
CA GLU A 28 -4.64 1.23 26.97
C GLU A 28 -3.78 0.20 27.70
N ILE A 29 -3.67 -1.00 27.13
CA ILE A 29 -2.92 -2.13 27.70
C ILE A 29 -1.80 -2.51 26.73
N ASP A 30 -0.55 -2.44 27.21
CA ASP A 30 0.58 -3.06 26.52
C ASP A 30 0.54 -4.57 26.73
N VAL A 31 0.18 -5.31 25.68
CA VAL A 31 -0.03 -6.76 25.76
C VAL A 31 1.29 -7.50 25.92
N MET A 32 2.36 -7.02 25.28
CA MET A 32 3.69 -7.62 25.43
C MET A 32 4.25 -7.40 26.83
N GLY A 33 4.14 -6.18 27.35
CA GLY A 33 4.54 -5.90 28.73
C GLY A 33 3.73 -6.72 29.76
N LEU A 34 2.43 -6.91 29.52
CA LEU A 34 1.59 -7.74 30.37
C LEU A 34 1.99 -9.22 30.32
N LEU A 35 2.30 -9.75 29.13
CA LEU A 35 2.77 -11.12 28.97
C LEU A 35 4.16 -11.35 29.59
N GLU A 36 5.02 -10.34 29.59
CA GLU A 36 6.35 -10.41 30.20
C GLU A 36 6.28 -10.41 31.73
N LEU A 37 5.50 -9.49 32.31
CA LEU A 37 5.39 -9.33 33.77
C LEU A 37 4.43 -10.34 34.41
N PHE A 38 3.31 -10.62 33.76
CA PHE A 38 2.23 -11.48 34.27
C PHE A 38 1.67 -12.37 33.15
N PRO A 39 2.39 -13.44 32.74
CA PRO A 39 2.00 -14.30 31.62
C PRO A 39 0.57 -14.84 31.71
N GLU A 40 0.14 -15.28 32.90
CA GLU A 40 -1.20 -15.83 33.12
C GLU A 40 -2.31 -14.81 32.85
N LEU A 41 -2.11 -13.56 33.28
CA LEU A 41 -3.05 -12.47 33.01
C LEU A 41 -3.07 -12.08 31.54
N GLY A 42 -1.90 -12.02 30.90
CA GLY A 42 -1.79 -11.76 29.46
C GLY A 42 -2.47 -12.84 28.62
N GLU A 43 -2.30 -14.11 28.97
CA GLU A 43 -2.97 -15.22 28.29
C GLU A 43 -4.49 -15.19 28.52
N HIS A 44 -4.95 -14.83 29.73
CA HIS A 44 -6.37 -14.69 30.03
C HIS A 44 -7.04 -13.57 29.22
N LEU A 45 -6.39 -12.41 29.08
CA LEU A 45 -6.83 -11.32 28.22
C LEU A 45 -7.05 -11.79 26.77
N ILE A 46 -6.12 -12.59 26.23
CA ILE A 46 -6.16 -13.06 24.85
C ILE A 46 -7.24 -14.12 24.63
N LYS A 47 -7.38 -15.08 25.55
CA LYS A 47 -8.34 -16.19 25.43
C LYS A 47 -9.77 -15.77 25.76
N GLU A 48 -9.97 -14.92 26.77
CA GLU A 48 -11.29 -14.57 27.30
C GLU A 48 -11.50 -13.04 27.39
N PRO A 49 -11.38 -12.29 26.28
CA PRO A 49 -11.42 -10.83 26.28
C PRO A 49 -12.72 -10.26 26.88
N LEU A 50 -13.86 -10.93 26.68
CA LEU A 50 -15.14 -10.48 27.23
C LEU A 50 -15.25 -10.62 28.75
N LYS A 51 -14.59 -11.62 29.35
CA LYS A 51 -14.53 -11.72 30.82
C LYS A 51 -13.58 -10.68 31.38
N TRP A 52 -12.43 -10.50 30.74
CA TRP A 52 -11.49 -9.44 31.06
C TRP A 52 -12.15 -8.05 31.07
N GLN A 53 -12.91 -7.74 30.02
CA GLN A 53 -13.68 -6.50 29.92
C GLN A 53 -14.65 -6.29 31.10
N ARG A 54 -15.28 -7.35 31.60
CA ARG A 54 -16.15 -7.28 32.78
C ARG A 54 -15.35 -7.00 34.05
N TYR A 55 -14.23 -7.70 34.25
CA TYR A 55 -13.36 -7.44 35.40
C TYR A 55 -12.86 -5.99 35.42
N CYS A 56 -12.47 -5.43 34.28
CA CYS A 56 -12.08 -4.02 34.21
C CYS A 56 -13.24 -3.07 34.58
N ASN A 57 -14.46 -3.36 34.13
CA ASN A 57 -15.64 -2.57 34.50
C ASN A 57 -15.93 -2.65 35.99
N ASP A 58 -15.84 -3.84 36.58
CA ASP A 58 -16.06 -4.08 38.01
C ASP A 58 -15.00 -3.38 38.86
N ILE A 59 -13.73 -3.42 38.44
CA ILE A 59 -12.62 -2.69 39.08
C ILE A 59 -12.88 -1.18 39.03
N LEU A 60 -13.27 -0.63 37.86
CA LEU A 60 -13.56 0.80 37.75
C LEU A 60 -14.74 1.21 38.63
N TYR A 61 -15.78 0.39 38.68
CA TYR A 61 -16.94 0.60 39.54
C TYR A 61 -16.57 0.56 41.02
N ALA A 62 -15.73 -0.41 41.43
CA ALA A 62 -15.23 -0.49 42.79
C ALA A 62 -14.41 0.75 43.15
N CYS A 63 -13.52 1.22 42.26
CA CYS A 63 -12.76 2.45 42.47
C CYS A 63 -13.67 3.67 42.69
N LEU A 64 -14.75 3.80 41.91
CA LEU A 64 -15.73 4.88 42.09
C LEU A 64 -16.45 4.80 43.44
N LYS A 65 -16.81 3.59 43.90
CA LYS A 65 -17.49 3.41 45.20
C LYS A 65 -16.59 3.67 46.40
N THR A 66 -15.28 3.50 46.25
CA THR A 66 -14.31 3.73 47.33
C THR A 66 -13.91 5.20 47.51
N SER A 67 -14.29 6.10 46.60
CA SER A 67 -14.02 7.53 46.75
C SER A 67 -14.96 8.16 47.82
N ASP A 68 -14.45 9.10 48.62
CA ASP A 68 -15.20 9.77 49.69
C ASP A 68 -16.13 10.86 49.13
N ASN A 69 -17.23 10.45 48.48
CA ASN A 69 -18.28 11.36 48.01
C ASN A 69 -19.67 10.73 48.20
N GLU A 70 -20.58 11.45 48.87
CA GLU A 70 -21.95 10.99 49.17
C GLU A 70 -22.75 10.66 47.88
N MET A 71 -22.41 11.31 46.77
CA MET A 71 -23.04 11.11 45.46
C MET A 71 -22.74 9.74 44.85
N ASN A 72 -21.72 9.03 45.33
CA ASN A 72 -21.29 7.73 44.81
C ASN A 72 -22.35 6.65 45.00
N GLN A 73 -23.22 6.77 46.01
CA GLN A 73 -24.27 5.79 46.28
C GLN A 73 -25.27 5.67 45.12
N ARG A 74 -25.50 6.77 44.38
CA ARG A 74 -26.47 6.83 43.27
C ARG A 74 -25.94 6.24 41.95
N ILE A 75 -24.64 5.99 41.83
CA ILE A 75 -24.02 5.45 40.61
C ILE A 75 -24.26 3.93 40.52
N GLN A 76 -24.87 3.50 39.42
CA GLN A 76 -25.10 2.11 39.04
C GLN A 76 -23.92 1.54 38.22
N SER A 77 -23.71 0.22 38.27
CA SER A 77 -22.65 -0.44 37.49
C SER A 77 -22.86 -0.33 35.97
N SER A 78 -24.11 -0.19 35.53
CA SER A 78 -24.50 0.02 34.12
C SER A 78 -23.98 1.34 33.53
N GLN A 79 -23.69 2.32 34.38
CA GLN A 79 -23.19 3.64 33.98
C GLN A 79 -21.68 3.67 33.76
N VAL A 80 -20.97 2.63 34.19
CA VAL A 80 -19.52 2.57 34.15
C VAL A 80 -19.09 1.61 33.06
N ALA A 81 -18.21 2.07 32.18
CA ALA A 81 -17.63 1.23 31.14
C ALA A 81 -16.16 1.58 30.91
N VAL A 82 -15.31 0.56 30.92
CA VAL A 82 -13.93 0.67 30.45
C VAL A 82 -13.93 0.40 28.95
N ASN A 83 -13.29 1.24 28.15
CA ASN A 83 -12.99 0.95 26.76
C ASN A 83 -11.56 0.43 26.69
N ILE A 84 -11.38 -0.85 26.41
CA ILE A 84 -10.05 -1.45 26.32
C ILE A 84 -9.46 -1.21 24.94
N ARG A 85 -8.21 -0.77 24.90
CA ARG A 85 -7.38 -0.67 23.70
C ARG A 85 -6.09 -1.44 23.90
N LEU A 86 -5.74 -2.25 22.92
CA LEU A 86 -4.51 -3.05 22.96
C LEU A 86 -3.41 -2.31 22.23
N LYS A 87 -2.23 -2.28 22.84
CA LYS A 87 -0.98 -1.76 22.29
C LYS A 87 0.04 -2.89 22.25
N SER A 88 0.91 -2.88 21.24
CA SER A 88 2.02 -3.82 21.09
C SER A 88 1.53 -5.27 21.03
N PHE A 89 0.53 -5.59 20.20
CA PHE A 89 -0.01 -6.95 20.17
C PHE A 89 0.99 -7.94 19.50
N PRO A 90 1.26 -9.11 20.09
CA PRO A 90 2.23 -10.10 19.55
C PRO A 90 1.76 -10.82 18.29
N HIS A 91 1.84 -10.15 17.13
CA HIS A 91 1.39 -10.70 15.84
C HIS A 91 2.16 -11.96 15.37
N VAL A 92 3.39 -12.17 15.83
CA VAL A 92 4.23 -13.31 15.41
C VAL A 92 3.93 -14.57 16.21
N LEU A 93 3.51 -14.43 17.47
CA LEU A 93 3.30 -15.56 18.40
C LEU A 93 1.93 -16.21 18.22
N PHE A 94 0.96 -15.51 17.64
CA PHE A 94 -0.42 -15.98 17.53
C PHE A 94 -0.81 -16.24 16.08
N ASN A 95 -1.14 -17.51 15.77
CA ASN A 95 -1.46 -17.93 14.41
C ASN A 95 -2.91 -17.59 14.04
N PHE A 96 -3.08 -16.82 12.95
CA PHE A 96 -4.30 -16.09 12.57
C PHE A 96 -5.43 -16.92 11.95
N LYS A 97 -5.71 -18.12 12.47
CA LYS A 97 -6.78 -18.98 11.94
C LYS A 97 -7.64 -19.57 13.03
N MET A 98 -8.40 -18.73 13.72
CA MET A 98 -9.48 -19.21 14.58
C MET A 98 -10.77 -18.50 14.17
N ARG A 99 -11.59 -19.20 13.37
CA ARG A 99 -13.00 -18.84 13.11
C ARG A 99 -13.90 -19.22 14.30
N HIS A 100 -13.33 -19.33 15.51
CA HIS A 100 -14.01 -19.87 16.68
C HIS A 100 -14.03 -18.83 17.80
N TYR A 101 -15.17 -18.82 18.51
CA TYR A 101 -15.68 -17.77 19.39
C TYR A 101 -14.91 -17.52 20.69
N SER A 102 -13.64 -17.92 20.80
CA SER A 102 -12.87 -17.85 22.06
C SER A 102 -11.54 -17.14 21.84
N GLY A 103 -11.58 -15.80 21.79
CA GLY A 103 -10.37 -14.98 21.92
C GLY A 103 -10.32 -13.74 21.04
N ILE A 104 -9.19 -13.04 21.18
CA ILE A 104 -8.82 -11.91 20.33
C ILE A 104 -8.27 -12.48 19.01
N VAL A 105 -8.86 -12.04 17.89
CA VAL A 105 -8.37 -12.34 16.55
C VAL A 105 -7.67 -11.12 15.99
N SER A 106 -6.61 -11.34 15.22
CA SER A 106 -5.86 -10.26 14.60
C SER A 106 -5.77 -10.51 13.10
N PHE A 107 -5.83 -9.46 12.30
CA PHE A 107 -5.75 -9.58 10.85
C PHE A 107 -5.06 -8.37 10.23
N LYS A 108 -4.26 -8.61 9.19
CA LYS A 108 -3.53 -7.58 8.45
C LYS A 108 -4.32 -7.17 7.20
N GLY A 109 -4.79 -5.91 7.15
CA GLY A 109 -5.62 -5.41 6.05
C GLY A 109 -5.25 -4.00 5.61
N LEU A 110 -5.35 -3.73 4.30
CA LEU A 110 -5.16 -2.41 3.69
C LEU A 110 -6.46 -1.61 3.75
N LEU A 111 -6.44 -0.40 4.31
CA LEU A 111 -7.61 0.48 4.35
C LEU A 111 -7.85 1.14 3.00
N ILE A 112 -9.00 0.84 2.38
CA ILE A 112 -9.34 1.33 1.03
C ILE A 112 -10.33 2.50 1.07
N ASN A 113 -11.32 2.43 1.97
CA ASN A 113 -12.39 3.42 2.03
C ASN A 113 -12.88 3.59 3.46
N VAL A 114 -13.31 4.81 3.80
CA VAL A 114 -13.93 5.17 5.08
C VAL A 114 -15.16 6.02 4.77
N CYS A 115 -16.33 5.59 5.26
CA CYS A 115 -17.56 6.36 5.14
C CYS A 115 -17.54 7.63 6.01
N LYS A 116 -18.42 8.58 5.72
CA LYS A 116 -18.62 9.76 6.58
C LYS A 116 -19.03 9.32 8.00
N PRO A 117 -18.60 10.04 9.06
CA PRO A 117 -19.01 9.76 10.43
C PRO A 117 -20.53 9.75 10.56
N THR A 118 -21.03 8.73 11.26
CA THR A 118 -22.44 8.59 11.62
C THR A 118 -22.56 8.47 13.13
N ASN A 119 -23.63 9.02 13.68
CA ASN A 119 -23.85 8.95 15.12
C ASN A 119 -24.40 7.57 15.50
N TYR A 120 -23.83 6.96 16.53
CA TYR A 120 -24.40 5.79 17.19
C TYR A 120 -24.70 6.08 18.65
N VAL A 121 -25.73 5.40 19.15
CA VAL A 121 -26.19 5.57 20.52
C VAL A 121 -25.49 4.56 21.41
N TYR A 122 -24.87 5.07 22.46
CA TYR A 122 -24.09 4.25 23.39
C TYR A 122 -24.57 4.36 24.83
N HIS A 123 -25.54 5.23 25.09
CA HIS A 123 -26.17 5.41 26.39
C HIS A 123 -27.62 5.86 26.19
N THR A 124 -28.55 5.14 26.81
CA THR A 124 -29.97 5.45 26.84
C THR A 124 -30.49 5.32 28.26
N VAL A 125 -31.38 6.24 28.65
CA VAL A 125 -32.07 6.23 29.94
C VAL A 125 -33.56 6.02 29.65
N TRP A 126 -34.16 5.05 30.31
CA TRP A 126 -35.55 4.66 30.15
C TRP A 126 -36.29 4.88 31.46
N SER A 127 -37.35 5.70 31.46
CA SER A 127 -38.12 6.03 32.66
C SER A 127 -39.55 5.49 32.58
N CYS A 128 -40.14 5.28 33.75
CA CYS A 128 -41.49 4.77 33.88
C CYS A 128 -42.50 5.91 33.65
N PRO A 129 -43.53 5.73 32.80
CA PRO A 129 -44.57 6.74 32.61
C PRO A 129 -45.34 7.04 33.90
N GLU A 130 -45.47 6.05 34.77
CA GLU A 130 -46.14 6.17 36.08
C GLU A 130 -45.22 6.72 37.18
N GLU A 131 -44.06 7.29 36.83
CA GLU A 131 -43.08 7.91 37.74
C GLU A 131 -42.72 7.06 38.97
N CYS A 132 -42.69 5.74 38.81
CA CYS A 132 -42.36 4.81 39.88
C CYS A 132 -40.90 5.03 40.35
N GLU A 133 -40.74 5.43 41.61
CA GLU A 133 -39.44 5.80 42.18
C GLU A 133 -38.36 4.75 41.97
N GLY A 134 -37.17 5.22 41.57
CA GLY A 134 -35.97 4.39 41.47
C GLY A 134 -35.99 3.35 40.36
N ASN A 135 -36.93 3.41 39.40
CA ASN A 135 -36.93 2.45 38.29
C ASN A 135 -36.79 2.98 36.87
N GLU A 136 -35.73 3.76 36.76
CA GLU A 136 -35.05 4.06 35.52
C GLU A 136 -34.08 2.94 35.13
N ILE A 137 -34.06 2.60 33.85
CA ILE A 137 -33.17 1.57 33.30
C ILE A 137 -32.18 2.24 32.37
N ILE A 138 -30.89 2.01 32.63
CA ILE A 138 -29.77 2.55 31.86
C ILE A 138 -29.19 1.44 30.99
N LEU A 139 -29.15 1.67 29.69
CA LEU A 139 -28.63 0.71 28.71
C LEU A 139 -27.57 1.37 27.83
N GLN A 140 -26.51 0.61 27.53
CA GLN A 140 -25.43 1.04 26.65
C GLN A 140 -25.75 0.87 25.14
N PHE A 141 -27.00 0.58 24.81
CA PHE A 141 -27.50 0.35 23.46
C PHE A 141 -29.01 0.63 23.42
N ILE A 142 -29.57 0.82 22.22
CA ILE A 142 -31.03 0.86 22.03
C ILE A 142 -31.56 -0.58 21.96
N PRO A 143 -32.37 -1.04 22.92
CA PRO A 143 -32.96 -2.36 22.87
C PRO A 143 -34.00 -2.44 21.75
N LYS A 144 -34.14 -3.63 21.14
CA LYS A 144 -35.14 -3.87 20.08
C LYS A 144 -36.58 -3.71 20.58
N THR A 145 -36.79 -4.03 21.85
CA THR A 145 -38.07 -3.90 22.54
C THR A 145 -37.85 -3.03 23.78
N PRO A 146 -38.67 -2.00 24.01
CA PRO A 146 -38.55 -1.18 25.19
C PRO A 146 -38.61 -2.03 26.47
N PRO A 147 -37.75 -1.74 27.46
CA PRO A 147 -37.79 -2.42 28.74
C PRO A 147 -39.10 -2.15 29.49
N LYS A 148 -39.44 -3.01 30.45
CA LYS A 148 -40.64 -2.87 31.28
C LYS A 148 -40.25 -2.49 32.70
N CYS A 149 -41.08 -1.65 33.33
CA CYS A 149 -41.00 -1.32 34.74
C CYS A 149 -41.10 -2.60 35.59
N TYR A 150 -40.25 -2.74 36.61
CA TYR A 150 -40.31 -3.90 37.50
C TYR A 150 -41.48 -3.81 38.48
N LEU A 151 -41.94 -2.60 38.81
CA LEU A 151 -43.06 -2.33 39.71
C LEU A 151 -44.41 -2.45 39.01
N CYS A 152 -44.73 -1.54 38.09
CA CYS A 152 -46.05 -1.46 37.47
C CYS A 152 -46.19 -2.26 36.16
N ARG A 153 -45.10 -2.89 35.67
CA ARG A 153 -45.05 -3.65 34.40
C ARG A 153 -45.34 -2.83 33.14
N SER A 154 -45.56 -1.52 33.25
CA SER A 154 -45.69 -0.61 32.12
C SER A 154 -44.42 -0.56 31.28
N THR A 155 -44.60 -0.32 29.99
CA THR A 155 -43.51 -0.13 29.04
C THR A 155 -42.79 1.19 29.34
N LEU A 156 -41.48 1.15 29.55
CA LEU A 156 -40.68 2.34 29.80
C LEU A 156 -40.53 3.16 28.50
N PHE A 157 -40.47 4.48 28.62
CA PHE A 157 -40.19 5.37 27.50
C PHE A 157 -38.74 5.87 27.57
N GLU A 158 -38.14 6.12 26.41
CA GLU A 158 -36.77 6.61 26.33
C GLU A 158 -36.72 8.12 26.60
N ASN A 159 -35.88 8.55 27.54
CA ASN A 159 -35.53 9.95 27.74
C ASN A 159 -34.50 10.38 26.69
N SER A 160 -34.99 10.81 25.53
CA SER A 160 -34.15 11.25 24.41
C SER A 160 -33.19 12.40 24.78
N GLY A 161 -33.55 13.25 25.75
CA GLY A 161 -32.69 14.32 26.26
C GLY A 161 -31.48 13.86 27.09
N LEU A 162 -31.50 12.62 27.60
CA LEU A 162 -30.40 11.98 28.34
C LEU A 162 -29.61 10.99 27.49
N ARG A 163 -29.99 10.83 26.23
CA ARG A 163 -29.28 10.01 25.26
C ARG A 163 -27.88 10.58 25.04
N ARG A 164 -26.88 9.70 25.02
CA ARG A 164 -25.52 10.05 24.55
C ARG A 164 -25.19 9.29 23.29
N CYS A 165 -24.65 10.03 22.34
CA CYS A 165 -24.25 9.55 21.03
C CYS A 165 -22.77 9.86 20.83
N ASP A 166 -22.11 8.97 20.10
CA ASP A 166 -20.72 9.12 19.67
C ASP A 166 -20.66 8.83 18.17
N GLU A 167 -19.47 8.97 17.59
CA GLU A 167 -19.26 8.77 16.17
C GLU A 167 -18.78 7.34 15.85
N GLN A 168 -19.31 6.80 14.76
CA GLN A 168 -18.82 5.58 14.14
C GLN A 168 -18.67 5.76 12.64
N VAL A 169 -17.69 5.07 12.06
CA VAL A 169 -17.47 5.00 10.62
C VAL A 169 -17.45 3.55 10.17
N GLU A 170 -17.90 3.31 8.94
CA GLU A 170 -17.71 2.03 8.27
C GLU A 170 -16.41 2.08 7.47
N ALA A 171 -15.43 1.28 7.86
CA ALA A 171 -14.12 1.19 7.23
C ALA A 171 -14.01 -0.09 6.39
N THR A 172 -13.60 0.05 5.14
CA THR A 172 -13.47 -1.05 4.17
C THR A 172 -12.01 -1.44 4.01
N PHE A 173 -11.68 -2.69 4.32
CA PHE A 173 -10.33 -3.23 4.27
C PHE A 173 -10.19 -4.35 3.24
N LYS A 174 -9.05 -4.40 2.54
CA LYS A 174 -8.65 -5.52 1.68
C LYS A 174 -7.62 -6.39 2.40
N PHE A 175 -7.91 -7.68 2.47
CA PHE A 175 -7.06 -8.68 3.09
C PHE A 175 -6.26 -9.44 2.05
N LYS A 176 -5.05 -9.88 2.42
CA LYS A 176 -4.23 -10.72 1.56
C LYS A 176 -4.97 -12.05 1.32
N ASN A 177 -5.14 -12.44 0.05
CA ASN A 177 -5.84 -13.64 -0.43
C ASN A 177 -7.39 -13.63 -0.36
N ASP A 178 -8.01 -12.58 0.16
CA ASP A 178 -9.47 -12.44 0.07
C ASP A 178 -9.85 -11.78 -1.27
N LEU A 179 -10.83 -12.37 -1.98
CA LEU A 179 -11.32 -11.83 -3.25
C LEU A 179 -12.11 -10.53 -3.06
N LEU A 180 -12.78 -10.38 -1.92
CA LEU A 180 -13.66 -9.24 -1.63
C LEU A 180 -13.16 -8.48 -0.42
N PRO A 181 -13.23 -7.13 -0.44
CA PRO A 181 -12.95 -6.33 0.73
C PRO A 181 -14.03 -6.56 1.80
N LYS A 182 -13.64 -6.48 3.08
CA LYS A 182 -14.57 -6.60 4.21
C LYS A 182 -14.74 -5.25 4.88
N LYS A 183 -15.91 -5.05 5.49
CA LYS A 183 -16.27 -3.84 6.18
C LYS A 183 -16.31 -4.07 7.69
N TYR A 184 -15.78 -3.11 8.43
CA TYR A 184 -15.79 -3.12 9.89
C TYR A 184 -16.26 -1.76 10.41
N THR A 185 -17.04 -1.80 11.49
CA THR A 185 -17.45 -0.60 12.21
C THR A 185 -16.31 -0.18 13.14
N ILE A 186 -15.81 1.04 12.95
CA ILE A 186 -14.78 1.66 13.78
C ILE A 186 -15.45 2.77 14.58
N ILE A 187 -15.14 2.87 15.87
CA ILE A 187 -15.83 3.77 16.81
C ILE A 187 -14.83 4.70 17.49
N ASN A 188 -15.27 5.92 17.78
CA ASN A 188 -14.64 6.86 18.71
C ASN A 188 -13.15 7.15 18.40
N ASP A 189 -12.28 6.96 19.39
CA ASP A 189 -10.83 7.19 19.39
C ASP A 189 -10.08 6.45 18.27
N LEU A 190 -10.65 5.37 17.74
CA LEU A 190 -10.05 4.61 16.64
C LEU A 190 -10.25 5.28 15.28
N ILE A 191 -11.20 6.21 15.14
CA ILE A 191 -11.51 6.90 13.88
C ILE A 191 -10.32 7.78 13.47
N GLU A 192 -9.74 8.51 14.41
CA GLU A 192 -8.59 9.40 14.18
C GLU A 192 -7.33 8.65 13.72
N LYS A 193 -7.24 7.35 14.03
CA LYS A 193 -6.12 6.50 13.62
C LYS A 193 -6.20 6.05 12.16
N LEU A 194 -7.35 6.22 11.50
CA LEU A 194 -7.58 5.75 10.14
C LEU A 194 -6.97 6.70 9.10
N LYS A 195 -6.11 6.16 8.24
CA LYS A 195 -5.47 6.82 7.11
C LYS A 195 -5.62 5.94 5.89
N LEU A 196 -6.27 6.47 4.85
CA LEU A 196 -6.51 5.74 3.61
C LEU A 196 -5.17 5.35 2.96
N GLY A 197 -5.06 4.12 2.50
CA GLY A 197 -3.85 3.59 1.87
C GLY A 197 -2.84 2.98 2.84
N ASP A 198 -3.06 3.09 4.15
CA ASP A 198 -2.22 2.44 5.15
C ASP A 198 -2.69 0.99 5.41
N THR A 199 -1.72 0.13 5.72
CA THR A 199 -2.00 -1.24 6.14
C THR A 199 -2.06 -1.30 7.66
N TYR A 200 -3.08 -1.95 8.21
CA TYR A 200 -3.31 -2.06 9.64
C TYR A 200 -3.25 -3.52 10.09
N PHE A 201 -2.68 -3.74 11.27
CA PHE A 201 -3.03 -4.87 12.11
C PHE A 201 -4.27 -4.51 12.91
N ILE A 202 -5.32 -5.30 12.72
CA ILE A 202 -6.64 -5.06 13.28
C ILE A 202 -6.90 -6.14 14.31
N ASN A 203 -6.97 -5.76 15.57
CA ASN A 203 -7.24 -6.67 16.68
C ASN A 203 -8.72 -6.57 17.04
N ALA A 204 -9.42 -7.69 16.98
CA ALA A 204 -10.87 -7.74 17.09
C ALA A 204 -11.35 -8.90 17.94
N VAL A 205 -12.57 -8.77 18.45
CA VAL A 205 -13.28 -9.82 19.17
C VAL A 205 -14.53 -10.20 18.37
N VAL A 206 -14.66 -11.50 18.05
CA VAL A 206 -15.79 -12.02 17.29
C VAL A 206 -16.96 -12.29 18.24
N LEU A 207 -18.01 -11.46 18.13
CA LEU A 207 -19.28 -11.63 18.83
C LEU A 207 -20.25 -12.44 17.98
N LYS A 208 -21.34 -12.96 18.58
CA LYS A 208 -22.33 -13.82 17.89
C LYS A 208 -22.86 -13.26 16.56
N LYS A 209 -22.96 -11.93 16.42
CA LYS A 209 -23.54 -11.26 15.24
C LYS A 209 -22.67 -10.12 14.67
N ALA A 210 -21.52 -9.84 15.29
CA ALA A 210 -20.71 -8.68 14.94
C ALA A 210 -19.24 -8.94 15.28
N THR A 211 -18.34 -8.17 14.69
CA THR A 211 -16.92 -8.17 15.06
C THR A 211 -16.60 -6.81 15.67
N ALA A 212 -16.24 -6.79 16.95
CA ALA A 212 -15.89 -5.57 17.66
C ALA A 212 -14.39 -5.33 17.53
N ILE A 213 -13.98 -4.16 17.03
CA ILE A 213 -12.57 -3.80 16.88
C ILE A 213 -12.07 -3.20 18.19
N TRP A 214 -11.01 -3.79 18.74
CA TRP A 214 -10.41 -3.37 20.01
C TRP A 214 -9.17 -2.50 19.78
N SER A 215 -8.39 -2.76 18.74
CA SER A 215 -7.32 -1.83 18.35
C SER A 215 -6.98 -1.91 16.86
N LEU A 216 -6.37 -0.81 16.41
CA LEU A 216 -5.83 -0.63 15.07
C LEU A 216 -4.39 -0.15 15.23
N GLU A 217 -3.45 -0.93 14.72
CA GLU A 217 -2.02 -0.58 14.71
C GLU A 217 -1.55 -0.51 13.26
N VAL A 218 -0.87 0.59 12.88
CA VAL A 218 -0.33 0.72 11.53
C VAL A 218 0.80 -0.30 11.36
N ALA A 219 0.72 -1.11 10.32
CA ALA A 219 1.73 -2.09 9.98
C ALA A 219 2.94 -1.39 9.34
N VAL A 220 3.93 -1.03 10.16
CA VAL A 220 5.19 -0.45 9.69
C VAL A 220 6.07 -1.55 9.12
N MET A 221 6.48 -1.41 7.86
CA MET A 221 7.47 -2.30 7.24
C MET A 221 8.86 -1.69 7.36
N HIS A 222 9.77 -2.40 8.00
CA HIS A 222 11.18 -2.00 8.06
C HIS A 222 11.96 -2.60 6.88
N PRO A 223 12.99 -1.89 6.37
CA PRO A 223 13.87 -2.44 5.35
C PRO A 223 14.60 -3.66 5.89
N ALA A 224 14.89 -4.62 5.01
CA ALA A 224 15.73 -5.75 5.40
C ALA A 224 17.14 -5.23 5.78
N PRO A 225 17.78 -5.79 6.82
CA PRO A 225 19.15 -5.44 7.17
C PRO A 225 20.08 -5.65 5.97
N THR A 226 21.05 -4.76 5.77
CA THR A 226 22.05 -4.90 4.69
C THR A 226 22.94 -6.14 4.86
N THR A 227 22.98 -6.71 6.06
CA THR A 227 23.64 -7.98 6.38
C THR A 227 22.81 -9.22 5.99
N SER A 228 21.61 -9.03 5.44
CA SER A 228 20.77 -10.15 5.01
C SER A 228 21.46 -10.94 3.89
N PRO A 229 21.42 -12.28 3.92
CA PRO A 229 22.08 -13.10 2.91
C PRO A 229 21.44 -12.88 1.54
N ILE A 230 22.25 -12.49 0.56
CA ILE A 230 21.80 -12.39 -0.85
C ILE A 230 21.58 -13.82 -1.39
N PRO A 231 20.46 -14.08 -2.09
CA PRO A 231 20.24 -15.38 -2.70
C PRO A 231 21.39 -15.78 -3.65
N LYS A 232 21.89 -17.02 -3.53
CA LYS A 232 23.07 -17.50 -4.29
C LYS A 232 22.91 -17.36 -5.80
N TYR A 233 21.69 -17.52 -6.31
CA TYR A 233 21.37 -17.34 -7.72
C TYR A 233 21.67 -15.91 -8.20
N ILE A 234 21.31 -14.90 -7.41
CA ILE A 234 21.53 -13.49 -7.73
C ILE A 234 23.02 -13.16 -7.74
N THR A 235 23.78 -13.67 -6.75
CA THR A 235 25.25 -13.50 -6.73
C THR A 235 25.92 -14.07 -7.97
N LYS A 236 25.51 -15.28 -8.40
CA LYS A 236 26.04 -15.90 -9.63
C LYS A 236 25.76 -15.05 -10.88
N ILE A 237 24.56 -14.49 -11.00
CA ILE A 237 24.23 -13.59 -12.12
C ILE A 237 25.09 -12.33 -12.05
N PHE A 238 25.21 -11.73 -10.87
CA PHE A 238 25.96 -10.49 -10.71
C PHE A 238 27.44 -10.66 -11.10
N ASP A 239 28.05 -11.77 -10.69
CA ASP A 239 29.43 -12.11 -11.07
C ASP A 239 29.55 -12.43 -12.57
N ALA A 240 28.56 -13.09 -13.18
CA ALA A 240 28.54 -13.37 -14.62
C ALA A 240 28.35 -12.13 -15.50
N CYS A 241 27.86 -11.02 -14.95
CA CYS A 241 27.65 -9.75 -15.66
C CYS A 241 28.86 -8.80 -15.55
N ASP A 242 30.02 -9.27 -15.10
CA ASP A 242 31.21 -8.44 -14.81
C ASP A 242 30.91 -7.24 -13.91
N ARG A 243 29.86 -7.33 -13.08
CA ARG A 243 29.37 -6.26 -12.20
C ARG A 243 28.92 -4.99 -12.93
N LYS A 244 28.67 -5.05 -14.24
CA LYS A 244 28.14 -3.92 -15.02
C LYS A 244 26.65 -3.69 -14.73
N PRO A 245 26.20 -2.46 -14.40
CA PRO A 245 24.84 -2.20 -13.94
C PRO A 245 23.74 -2.56 -14.96
N TRP A 246 23.93 -2.20 -16.23
CA TRP A 246 22.95 -2.45 -17.29
C TRP A 246 22.83 -3.94 -17.61
N MET A 247 23.93 -4.69 -17.66
CA MET A 247 23.92 -6.14 -17.90
C MET A 247 23.23 -6.88 -16.77
N PHE A 248 23.52 -6.50 -15.52
CA PHE A 248 22.88 -7.12 -14.38
C PHE A 248 21.37 -6.87 -14.37
N THR A 249 20.96 -5.62 -14.61
CA THR A 249 19.54 -5.23 -14.70
C THR A 249 18.83 -5.95 -15.85
N TYR A 250 19.47 -6.06 -17.01
CA TYR A 250 18.99 -6.82 -18.16
C TYR A 250 18.75 -8.29 -17.79
N CYS A 251 19.73 -8.95 -17.17
CA CYS A 251 19.61 -10.35 -16.74
C CYS A 251 18.45 -10.57 -15.78
N LEU A 252 18.28 -9.71 -14.78
CA LEU A 252 17.16 -9.79 -13.84
C LEU A 252 15.82 -9.59 -14.55
N ALA A 253 15.74 -8.59 -15.42
CA ALA A 253 14.53 -8.26 -16.17
C ALA A 253 14.11 -9.37 -17.15
N SER A 254 15.07 -10.02 -17.82
CA SER A 254 14.81 -11.11 -18.78
C SER A 254 14.01 -12.28 -18.19
N ARG A 255 14.08 -12.47 -16.86
CA ARG A 255 13.34 -13.51 -16.12
C ARG A 255 11.87 -13.18 -15.88
N ILE A 256 11.47 -11.93 -16.09
CA ILE A 256 10.07 -11.50 -15.97
C ILE A 256 9.30 -11.95 -17.22
N GLY A 257 8.22 -12.68 -17.02
CA GLY A 257 7.31 -13.04 -18.12
C GLY A 257 7.85 -14.10 -19.07
N VAL A 258 8.81 -14.95 -18.65
CA VAL A 258 9.38 -16.05 -19.46
C VAL A 258 8.31 -17.05 -19.96
N LYS A 259 7.15 -17.12 -19.29
CA LYS A 259 6.02 -17.96 -19.72
C LYS A 259 5.20 -17.36 -20.86
N VAL A 260 5.36 -16.06 -21.10
CA VAL A 260 4.52 -15.26 -21.98
C VAL A 260 5.21 -15.02 -23.31
N CYS A 261 6.52 -14.77 -23.27
CA CYS A 261 7.36 -14.50 -24.42
C CYS A 261 8.78 -15.00 -24.14
N PRO A 262 9.62 -15.15 -25.19
CA PRO A 262 11.05 -15.40 -25.03
C PRO A 262 11.73 -14.40 -24.08
N ALA A 263 12.84 -14.82 -23.47
CA ALA A 263 13.53 -14.05 -22.44
C ALA A 263 14.08 -12.72 -22.98
N ASP A 264 14.52 -12.73 -24.23
CA ASP A 264 15.10 -11.65 -25.04
C ASP A 264 14.07 -10.70 -25.67
N CYS A 265 12.78 -11.06 -25.70
CA CYS A 265 11.74 -10.15 -26.19
C CYS A 265 11.32 -9.12 -25.12
N PHE A 266 10.94 -7.92 -25.59
CA PHE A 266 10.34 -6.85 -24.76
C PHE A 266 11.20 -6.42 -23.56
N VAL A 267 12.53 -6.52 -23.66
CA VAL A 267 13.39 -6.30 -22.49
C VAL A 267 13.32 -4.88 -21.97
N ASN A 268 13.16 -3.86 -22.83
CA ASN A 268 12.93 -2.48 -22.41
C ASN A 268 11.71 -2.34 -21.48
N VAL A 269 10.61 -3.03 -21.80
CA VAL A 269 9.41 -3.07 -20.94
C VAL A 269 9.74 -3.78 -19.63
N LYS A 270 10.36 -4.97 -19.69
CA LYS A 270 10.71 -5.76 -18.50
C LYS A 270 11.63 -5.00 -17.54
N ILE A 271 12.63 -4.27 -18.05
CA ILE A 271 13.54 -3.43 -17.26
C ILE A 271 12.77 -2.31 -16.56
N ASN A 272 11.92 -1.57 -17.29
CA ASN A 272 11.17 -0.48 -16.68
C ASN A 272 10.20 -0.97 -15.59
N LEU A 273 9.55 -2.12 -15.80
CA LEU A 273 8.70 -2.75 -14.78
C LEU A 273 9.51 -3.14 -13.54
N LEU A 274 10.71 -3.72 -13.72
CA LEU A 274 11.63 -4.06 -12.64
C LEU A 274 12.02 -2.82 -11.81
N LEU A 275 12.44 -1.75 -12.48
CA LEU A 275 12.83 -0.49 -11.84
C LEU A 275 11.64 0.16 -11.13
N SER A 276 10.45 0.10 -11.73
CA SER A 276 9.21 0.59 -11.12
C SER A 276 8.85 -0.13 -9.82
N ILE A 277 8.93 -1.46 -9.81
CA ILE A 277 8.72 -2.28 -8.60
C ILE A 277 9.69 -1.88 -7.48
N ILE A 278 10.97 -1.65 -7.81
CA ILE A 278 12.00 -1.27 -6.84
C ILE A 278 11.78 0.15 -6.33
N SER A 279 11.34 1.06 -7.19
CA SER A 279 11.03 2.45 -6.81
C SER A 279 9.94 2.53 -5.74
N ILE A 280 8.94 1.63 -5.78
CA ILE A 280 7.89 1.56 -4.75
C ILE A 280 8.48 1.14 -3.39
N ARG A 281 9.35 0.13 -3.37
CA ARG A 281 10.05 -0.28 -2.14
C ARG A 281 10.91 0.85 -1.58
N ALA A 282 11.65 1.52 -2.46
CA ALA A 282 12.48 2.67 -2.11
C ALA A 282 11.67 3.89 -1.64
N GLN A 283 10.47 4.11 -2.17
CA GLN A 283 9.57 5.16 -1.67
C GLN A 283 9.18 4.90 -0.23
N ASN A 284 8.80 3.66 0.10
CA ASN A 284 8.35 3.29 1.44
C ASN A 284 9.44 3.47 2.50
N TRP A 285 10.72 3.27 2.15
CA TRP A 285 11.82 3.27 3.12
C TRP A 285 12.70 4.52 3.07
N CYS A 286 12.90 5.11 1.90
CA CYS A 286 13.83 6.21 1.69
C CYS A 286 13.16 7.48 1.15
N GLY A 287 11.86 7.48 0.89
CA GLY A 287 11.17 8.61 0.28
C GLY A 287 11.57 8.88 -1.18
N SER A 288 12.09 7.86 -1.89
CA SER A 288 12.44 7.96 -3.31
C SER A 288 11.19 8.07 -4.19
N ARG A 289 11.26 8.83 -5.29
CA ARG A 289 10.11 8.95 -6.19
C ARG A 289 9.71 7.61 -6.81
N ILE A 290 8.41 7.46 -7.07
CA ILE A 290 7.85 6.29 -7.73
C ILE A 290 8.00 6.46 -9.24
N LEU A 291 8.49 5.42 -9.92
CA LEU A 291 8.50 5.34 -11.38
C LEU A 291 7.18 4.73 -11.86
N HIS A 292 6.45 5.48 -12.67
CA HIS A 292 5.29 4.98 -13.41
C HIS A 292 5.75 4.42 -14.76
N CYS A 293 5.04 3.43 -15.31
CA CYS A 293 5.41 2.82 -16.59
C CYS A 293 4.30 3.02 -17.61
N LEU A 294 4.63 3.67 -18.72
CA LEU A 294 3.79 3.69 -19.91
C LEU A 294 4.50 2.92 -21.02
N ALA A 295 3.88 1.89 -21.57
CA ALA A 295 4.40 1.17 -22.73
C ALA A 295 3.57 1.46 -23.98
N ALA A 296 4.22 1.63 -25.13
CA ALA A 296 3.50 1.96 -26.35
C ALA A 296 4.08 1.25 -27.57
N GLY A 297 3.19 0.81 -28.45
CA GLY A 297 3.53 0.02 -29.64
C GLY A 297 2.35 -0.11 -30.60
N HIS A 298 2.51 -0.91 -31.65
CA HIS A 298 1.44 -1.28 -32.57
C HIS A 298 0.53 -2.35 -31.95
N ASP A 299 1.12 -3.41 -31.38
CA ASP A 299 0.43 -4.40 -30.56
C ASP A 299 0.94 -4.30 -29.11
N THR A 300 0.01 -4.31 -28.16
CA THR A 300 0.35 -4.25 -26.73
C THR A 300 -0.27 -5.40 -25.92
N ARG A 301 -0.77 -6.45 -26.60
CA ARG A 301 -1.35 -7.62 -25.93
C ARG A 301 -0.30 -8.36 -25.09
N TYR A 302 0.88 -8.62 -25.65
CA TYR A 302 1.96 -9.27 -24.91
C TYR A 302 2.46 -8.41 -23.75
N VAL A 303 2.51 -7.09 -23.95
CA VAL A 303 2.87 -6.12 -22.91
C VAL A 303 1.93 -6.22 -21.70
N ALA A 304 0.62 -6.26 -21.95
CA ALA A 304 -0.38 -6.41 -20.89
C ALA A 304 -0.17 -7.70 -20.09
N GLU A 305 0.14 -8.80 -20.77
CA GLU A 305 0.40 -10.09 -20.13
C GLU A 305 1.74 -10.12 -19.39
N ILE A 306 2.79 -9.46 -19.90
CA ILE A 306 4.05 -9.26 -19.18
C ILE A 306 3.84 -8.42 -17.92
N MET A 307 3.08 -7.32 -17.99
CA MET A 307 2.70 -6.52 -16.81
C MET A 307 1.97 -7.37 -15.77
N ARG A 308 1.08 -8.26 -16.20
CA ARG A 308 0.37 -9.19 -15.31
C ARG A 308 1.32 -10.16 -14.61
N GLN A 309 2.32 -10.70 -15.31
CA GLN A 309 3.35 -11.55 -14.69
C GLN A 309 4.24 -10.74 -13.74
N ALA A 310 4.63 -9.53 -14.11
CA ALA A 310 5.45 -8.65 -13.27
C ALA A 310 4.73 -8.25 -11.97
N CYS A 311 3.40 -8.14 -11.97
CA CYS A 311 2.60 -7.86 -10.77
C CYS A 311 2.81 -8.88 -9.64
N LEU A 312 3.24 -10.10 -9.96
CA LEU A 312 3.50 -11.15 -8.98
C LEU A 312 4.72 -10.83 -8.10
N LEU A 313 5.61 -9.95 -8.56
CA LEU A 313 6.78 -9.46 -7.81
C LEU A 313 6.46 -8.25 -6.92
N ALA A 314 5.28 -7.65 -7.08
CA ALA A 314 4.82 -6.52 -6.26
C ALA A 314 4.13 -7.01 -4.98
N ASN A 315 4.29 -6.26 -3.88
CA ASN A 315 3.69 -6.58 -2.58
C ASN A 315 2.15 -6.53 -2.61
N SER A 316 1.60 -5.62 -3.41
CA SER A 316 0.18 -5.48 -3.68
C SER A 316 -0.01 -5.16 -5.17
N ASN A 317 -1.12 -5.63 -5.74
CA ASN A 317 -1.53 -5.25 -7.08
C ASN A 317 -3.05 -5.09 -7.18
N VAL A 318 -3.48 -4.20 -8.09
CA VAL A 318 -4.87 -3.99 -8.48
C VAL A 318 -4.93 -3.80 -9.99
N LEU A 319 -5.90 -4.44 -10.64
CA LEU A 319 -6.21 -4.23 -12.04
C LEU A 319 -7.35 -3.22 -12.16
N LEU A 320 -7.15 -2.17 -12.95
CA LEU A 320 -8.17 -1.16 -13.20
C LEU A 320 -9.14 -1.64 -14.30
N GLY A 321 -10.39 -1.86 -13.90
CA GLY A 321 -11.47 -2.18 -14.83
C GLY A 321 -11.98 -0.95 -15.60
N THR A 322 -12.64 -1.19 -16.74
CA THR A 322 -13.14 -0.13 -17.64
C THR A 322 -14.51 0.41 -17.23
N SER A 323 -15.36 -0.41 -16.60
CA SER A 323 -16.72 -0.04 -16.19
C SER A 323 -16.88 0.03 -14.67
N ASN A 324 -17.53 1.08 -14.17
CA ASN A 324 -17.96 1.25 -12.76
C ASN A 324 -16.85 1.11 -11.69
N CYS A 325 -15.59 1.25 -12.08
CA CYS A 325 -14.46 1.22 -11.16
C CYS A 325 -14.08 2.65 -10.75
N SER A 326 -14.13 2.94 -9.45
CA SER A 326 -13.57 4.17 -8.90
C SER A 326 -12.05 4.12 -8.99
N VAL A 327 -11.47 5.03 -9.79
CA VAL A 327 -10.01 5.16 -9.96
C VAL A 327 -9.34 5.42 -8.61
N ALA A 328 -9.92 6.28 -7.78
CA ALA A 328 -9.38 6.59 -6.46
C ALA A 328 -9.28 5.34 -5.59
N THR A 329 -10.35 4.54 -5.52
CA THR A 329 -10.38 3.28 -4.78
C THR A 329 -9.36 2.26 -5.30
N ALA A 330 -9.18 2.19 -6.62
CA ALA A 330 -8.21 1.29 -7.25
C ALA A 330 -6.75 1.68 -6.91
N LEU A 331 -6.43 2.98 -7.01
CA LEU A 331 -5.11 3.52 -6.66
C LEU A 331 -4.80 3.33 -5.16
N ILE A 332 -5.76 3.64 -4.28
CA ILE A 332 -5.60 3.41 -2.83
C ILE A 332 -5.43 1.92 -2.53
N GLY A 333 -6.22 1.05 -3.18
CA GLY A 333 -6.13 -0.41 -3.03
C GLY A 333 -4.84 -1.04 -3.57
N ALA A 334 -4.05 -0.27 -4.34
CA ALA A 334 -2.73 -0.63 -4.84
C ALA A 334 -1.58 -0.01 -4.03
N SER A 335 -1.87 0.70 -2.93
CA SER A 335 -0.86 1.33 -2.07
C SER A 335 0.24 0.34 -1.66
N GLY A 336 1.50 0.77 -1.74
CA GLY A 336 2.68 -0.05 -1.51
C GLY A 336 2.99 -1.05 -2.64
N GLY A 337 2.33 -0.93 -3.78
CA GLY A 337 2.47 -1.81 -4.94
C GLY A 337 2.07 -1.15 -6.25
N VAL A 338 1.40 -1.90 -7.14
CA VAL A 338 1.15 -1.49 -8.53
C VAL A 338 -0.34 -1.46 -8.88
N CYS A 339 -0.77 -0.39 -9.56
CA CYS A 339 -2.08 -0.29 -10.21
C CYS A 339 -1.88 -0.46 -11.71
N VAL A 340 -2.44 -1.52 -12.29
CA VAL A 340 -2.23 -1.86 -13.69
C VAL A 340 -3.49 -1.62 -14.49
N MET A 341 -3.33 -0.99 -15.65
CA MET A 341 -4.34 -0.86 -16.68
C MET A 341 -4.14 -2.01 -17.69
N PRO A 342 -4.88 -3.13 -17.57
CA PRO A 342 -4.64 -4.33 -18.40
C PRO A 342 -5.08 -4.19 -19.85
N LEU A 343 -5.77 -3.10 -20.21
CA LEU A 343 -6.21 -2.83 -21.57
C LEU A 343 -5.49 -1.59 -22.11
N PRO A 344 -5.45 -1.41 -23.44
CA PRO A 344 -4.89 -0.20 -24.02
C PRO A 344 -5.62 1.05 -23.51
N LEU A 345 -4.89 2.15 -23.30
CA LEU A 345 -5.42 3.43 -22.81
C LEU A 345 -6.65 3.91 -23.59
N GLN A 346 -6.74 3.60 -24.89
CA GLN A 346 -7.85 3.98 -25.76
C GLN A 346 -9.19 3.37 -25.35
N VAL A 347 -9.21 2.31 -24.55
CA VAL A 347 -10.43 1.64 -24.10
C VAL A 347 -11.04 2.33 -22.87
N TYR A 348 -10.24 3.07 -22.11
CA TYR A 348 -10.69 3.73 -20.89
C TYR A 348 -11.40 5.04 -21.19
N ASN A 349 -12.34 5.42 -20.31
CA ASN A 349 -13.04 6.68 -20.47
C ASN A 349 -12.14 7.88 -20.13
N GLN A 350 -12.42 9.04 -20.70
CA GLN A 350 -11.61 10.25 -20.51
C GLN A 350 -11.53 10.68 -19.04
N LYS A 351 -12.60 10.46 -18.24
CA LYS A 351 -12.61 10.80 -16.81
C LYS A 351 -11.61 9.95 -16.04
N GLN A 352 -11.53 8.64 -16.32
CA GLN A 352 -10.59 7.72 -15.70
C GLN A 352 -9.15 8.10 -16.03
N ILE A 353 -8.87 8.35 -17.30
CA ILE A 353 -7.53 8.78 -17.75
C ILE A 353 -7.16 10.09 -17.07
N HIS A 354 -8.06 11.08 -17.06
CA HIS A 354 -7.81 12.36 -16.40
C HIS A 354 -7.54 12.20 -14.90
N SER A 355 -8.32 11.40 -14.18
CA SER A 355 -8.08 11.14 -12.75
C SER A 355 -6.71 10.49 -12.47
N ILE A 356 -6.26 9.59 -13.34
CA ILE A 356 -4.94 8.94 -13.21
C ILE A 356 -3.82 9.95 -13.48
N VAL A 357 -3.94 10.70 -14.58
CA VAL A 357 -2.95 11.71 -14.98
C VAL A 357 -2.80 12.76 -13.87
N THR A 358 -3.91 13.31 -13.38
CA THR A 358 -3.90 14.27 -12.27
C THR A 358 -3.28 13.68 -11.00
N ALA A 359 -3.54 12.40 -10.69
CA ALA A 359 -2.95 11.76 -9.53
C ALA A 359 -1.42 11.59 -9.65
N ILE A 360 -0.92 11.28 -10.84
CA ILE A 360 0.52 11.17 -11.10
C ILE A 360 1.19 12.55 -11.06
N GLU A 361 0.60 13.58 -11.70
CA GLU A 361 1.16 14.93 -11.73
C GLU A 361 1.24 15.56 -10.34
N THR A 362 0.19 15.40 -9.53
CA THR A 362 0.10 16.03 -8.20
C THR A 362 0.71 15.17 -7.09
N GLY A 363 0.85 13.86 -7.32
CA GLY A 363 1.17 12.90 -6.26
C GLY A 363 0.04 12.69 -5.25
N GLU A 364 -1.18 13.17 -5.56
CA GLU A 364 -2.35 13.14 -4.67
C GLU A 364 -3.57 12.54 -5.38
N ILE A 365 -4.29 11.67 -4.69
CA ILE A 365 -5.55 11.06 -5.09
C ILE A 365 -6.70 11.85 -4.46
N GLN A 366 -7.61 12.36 -5.28
CA GLN A 366 -8.83 12.99 -4.81
C GLN A 366 -9.85 11.92 -4.42
N HIS A 367 -10.26 11.89 -3.15
CA HIS A 367 -11.28 11.01 -2.59
C HIS A 367 -12.41 11.82 -1.95
N GLU A 368 -13.60 11.23 -1.76
CA GLU A 368 -14.78 11.92 -1.20
C GLU A 368 -14.54 12.52 0.19
N THR A 369 -13.65 11.90 0.96
CA THR A 369 -13.31 12.29 2.34
C THR A 369 -12.06 13.17 2.44
N GLY A 370 -11.40 13.47 1.32
CA GLY A 370 -10.20 14.30 1.31
C GLY A 370 -9.16 13.86 0.28
N LYS A 371 -7.94 14.38 0.42
CA LYS A 371 -6.81 14.04 -0.44
C LYS A 371 -5.93 12.96 0.20
N VAL A 372 -5.50 11.99 -0.60
CA VAL A 372 -4.64 10.89 -0.16
C VAL A 372 -3.37 10.89 -0.99
N LYS A 373 -2.20 10.66 -0.38
CA LYS A 373 -0.94 10.58 -1.12
C LYS A 373 -0.90 9.36 -2.04
N LEU A 374 -0.41 9.53 -3.27
CA LEU A 374 -0.18 8.43 -4.20
C LEU A 374 1.03 7.60 -3.75
N ASN A 375 0.77 6.38 -3.28
CA ASN A 375 1.79 5.44 -2.79
C ASN A 375 1.87 4.16 -3.65
N CYS A 376 1.44 4.21 -4.91
CA CYS A 376 1.52 3.08 -5.84
C CYS A 376 2.10 3.53 -7.19
N ALA A 377 2.78 2.62 -7.90
CA ALA A 377 3.09 2.85 -9.30
C ALA A 377 1.86 2.59 -10.18
N VAL A 378 1.79 3.29 -11.30
CA VAL A 378 0.74 3.10 -12.30
C VAL A 378 1.39 2.54 -13.54
N TRP A 379 0.86 1.42 -14.04
CA TRP A 379 1.29 0.79 -15.27
C TRP A 379 0.19 0.86 -16.30
N ALA A 380 0.51 1.44 -17.46
CA ALA A 380 -0.41 1.59 -18.56
C ALA A 380 0.28 1.20 -19.86
N HIS A 381 -0.52 0.80 -20.83
CA HIS A 381 -0.05 0.59 -22.19
C HIS A 381 -1.03 1.19 -23.20
N GLY A 382 -0.57 1.50 -24.40
CA GLY A 382 -1.43 2.02 -25.45
C GLY A 382 -0.93 1.73 -26.84
N MET A 383 -1.87 1.65 -27.78
CA MET A 383 -1.56 1.46 -29.20
C MET A 383 -1.31 2.80 -29.90
N ASP A 384 -0.37 2.84 -30.84
CA ASP A 384 -0.13 3.98 -31.75
C ASP A 384 0.21 5.33 -31.07
N PHE A 385 1.51 5.63 -31.02
CA PHE A 385 2.05 6.87 -30.42
C PHE A 385 1.63 8.16 -31.14
N LYS A 386 1.10 8.07 -32.38
CA LYS A 386 0.73 9.24 -33.17
C LYS A 386 -0.56 9.92 -32.68
N ARG A 387 -1.29 9.29 -31.75
CA ARG A 387 -2.50 9.87 -31.15
C ARG A 387 -2.15 10.89 -30.05
N ILE A 388 -2.71 12.09 -30.15
CA ILE A 388 -2.53 13.22 -29.21
C ILE A 388 -2.72 12.79 -27.75
N VAL A 389 -3.72 11.95 -27.48
CA VAL A 389 -4.03 11.47 -26.11
C VAL A 389 -2.86 10.72 -25.48
N LEU A 390 -2.14 9.90 -26.25
CA LEU A 390 -1.03 9.11 -25.72
C LEU A 390 0.20 9.98 -25.48
N TYR A 391 0.39 11.01 -26.30
CA TYR A 391 1.43 12.01 -26.13
C TYR A 391 1.25 12.83 -24.85
N ASP A 392 0.02 13.28 -24.55
CA ASP A 392 -0.26 14.05 -23.34
C ASP A 392 -0.09 13.20 -22.08
N VAL A 393 -0.54 11.94 -22.11
CA VAL A 393 -0.34 10.99 -21.00
C VAL A 393 1.15 10.67 -20.80
N ALA A 394 1.91 10.47 -21.89
CA ALA A 394 3.33 10.17 -21.84
C ALA A 394 4.16 11.24 -21.11
N ARG A 395 3.79 12.51 -21.23
CA ARG A 395 4.49 13.63 -20.58
C ARG A 395 4.45 13.54 -19.05
N VAL A 396 3.41 12.92 -18.50
CA VAL A 396 3.15 12.79 -17.06
C VAL A 396 3.79 11.56 -16.47
N PHE A 397 3.82 10.45 -17.21
CA PHE A 397 4.49 9.22 -16.76
C PHE A 397 6.02 9.37 -16.67
N GLY A 398 6.59 10.36 -17.35
CA GLY A 398 8.02 10.71 -17.29
C GLY A 398 8.94 9.73 -18.00
N THR A 399 8.59 8.44 -18.09
CA THR A 399 9.26 7.45 -18.94
C THR A 399 8.25 6.66 -19.75
N VAL A 400 8.62 6.41 -21.00
CA VAL A 400 7.84 5.64 -21.96
C VAL A 400 8.70 4.47 -22.40
N CYS A 401 8.11 3.29 -22.50
CA CYS A 401 8.78 2.08 -22.96
C CYS A 401 8.35 1.80 -24.40
N ARG A 402 9.33 1.50 -25.27
CA ARG A 402 9.05 0.91 -26.57
C ARG A 402 8.55 -0.53 -26.34
N ALA A 403 7.33 -0.80 -26.78
CA ALA A 403 6.71 -2.13 -26.72
C ALA A 403 6.91 -2.87 -28.06
N ASP A 404 5.85 -3.37 -28.69
CA ASP A 404 5.92 -4.11 -29.95
C ASP A 404 5.72 -3.18 -31.14
N TYR A 405 6.71 -3.10 -32.03
CA TYR A 405 6.59 -2.44 -33.33
C TYR A 405 6.69 -3.43 -34.50
N GLY A 406 6.51 -4.73 -34.23
CA GLY A 406 6.59 -5.83 -35.20
C GLY A 406 7.92 -6.58 -35.21
N GLU A 407 8.88 -6.11 -34.41
CA GLU A 407 10.27 -6.61 -34.34
C GLU A 407 10.35 -8.08 -33.88
N TYR A 408 9.42 -8.54 -33.03
CA TYR A 408 9.48 -9.87 -32.38
C TYR A 408 8.54 -10.90 -33.01
N THR A 409 7.97 -10.62 -34.19
CA THR A 409 6.88 -11.44 -34.75
C THR A 409 7.28 -12.90 -34.96
N ASN A 410 8.51 -13.14 -35.46
CA ASN A 410 8.99 -14.48 -35.76
C ASN A 410 9.30 -15.26 -34.47
N GLU A 411 10.02 -14.63 -33.54
CA GLU A 411 10.41 -15.19 -32.25
C GLU A 411 9.19 -15.56 -31.41
N LEU A 412 8.14 -14.73 -31.44
CA LEU A 412 6.87 -15.01 -30.79
C LEU A 412 6.12 -16.17 -31.45
N ALA A 413 6.12 -16.26 -32.78
CA ALA A 413 5.50 -17.37 -33.49
C ALA A 413 6.18 -18.70 -33.14
N ASP A 414 7.51 -18.75 -33.20
CA ASP A 414 8.31 -19.92 -32.83
C ASP A 414 8.05 -20.33 -31.39
N PHE A 415 8.00 -19.35 -30.48
CA PHE A 415 7.71 -19.60 -29.07
C PHE A 415 6.33 -20.22 -28.86
N ILE A 416 5.27 -19.68 -29.47
CA ILE A 416 3.90 -20.24 -29.34
C ILE A 416 3.83 -21.65 -29.94
N LEU A 417 4.48 -21.88 -31.08
CA LEU A 417 4.52 -23.20 -31.72
C LEU A 417 5.25 -24.20 -30.81
N GLN A 418 6.39 -23.82 -30.25
CA GLN A 418 7.13 -24.65 -29.30
C GLN A 418 6.29 -24.94 -28.04
N GLN A 419 5.60 -23.94 -27.49
CA GLN A 419 4.71 -24.13 -26.34
C GLN A 419 3.54 -25.09 -26.62
N THR A 420 3.10 -25.19 -27.87
CA THR A 420 2.02 -26.10 -28.26
C THR A 420 2.50 -27.54 -28.34
N ILE A 421 3.76 -27.75 -28.75
CA ILE A 421 4.41 -29.08 -28.82
C ILE A 421 4.83 -29.54 -27.41
N GLU A 422 5.49 -28.66 -26.66
CA GLU A 422 5.97 -28.89 -25.30
C GLU A 422 5.43 -27.81 -24.36
N PRO A 423 4.25 -28.02 -23.73
CA PRO A 423 3.70 -27.03 -22.82
C PRO A 423 4.62 -26.84 -21.62
N PHE A 424 4.91 -25.57 -21.29
CA PHE A 424 5.73 -25.22 -20.12
C PHE A 424 5.16 -25.84 -18.85
N LYS A 425 5.83 -26.89 -18.36
CA LYS A 425 5.62 -27.36 -16.98
C LYS A 425 6.24 -26.31 -16.08
N THR A 426 5.44 -25.75 -15.16
CA THR A 426 6.01 -24.83 -14.18
C THR A 426 6.99 -25.59 -13.31
N THR A 427 8.28 -25.40 -13.55
CA THR A 427 9.32 -26.00 -12.72
C THR A 427 9.27 -25.33 -11.35
N THR A 428 9.61 -26.09 -10.31
CA THR A 428 9.84 -25.55 -8.97
C THR A 428 10.94 -24.48 -9.00
N GLU A 429 11.87 -24.60 -9.94
CA GLU A 429 13.00 -23.68 -10.16
C GLU A 429 12.57 -22.29 -10.66
N ASP A 430 11.59 -22.19 -11.57
CA ASP A 430 11.10 -20.89 -12.05
C ASP A 430 10.44 -20.08 -10.91
N LYS A 431 9.64 -20.77 -10.07
CA LYS A 431 9.01 -20.14 -8.91
C LYS A 431 10.05 -19.70 -7.89
N GLN A 432 11.07 -20.53 -7.66
CA GLN A 432 12.17 -20.19 -6.77
C GLN A 432 12.95 -18.98 -7.29
N THR A 433 13.20 -18.91 -8.60
CA THR A 433 13.92 -17.79 -9.24
C THR A 433 13.20 -16.47 -9.02
N LEU A 434 11.88 -16.42 -9.25
CA LEU A 434 11.10 -15.20 -9.01
C LEU A 434 11.05 -14.83 -7.52
N ASN A 435 11.00 -15.83 -6.63
CA ASN A 435 11.06 -15.61 -5.19
C ASN A 435 12.42 -15.04 -4.76
N ASP A 436 13.52 -15.56 -5.29
CA ASP A 436 14.88 -15.05 -5.04
C ASP A 436 15.01 -13.59 -5.51
N ILE A 437 14.45 -13.25 -6.68
CA ILE A 437 14.40 -11.86 -7.16
C ILE A 437 13.57 -10.99 -6.20
N SER A 438 12.41 -11.46 -5.74
CA SER A 438 11.58 -10.71 -4.80
C SER A 438 12.30 -10.45 -3.47
N ILE A 439 12.95 -11.46 -2.90
CA ILE A 439 13.74 -11.33 -1.65
C ILE A 439 14.87 -10.33 -1.87
N TYR A 440 15.56 -10.42 -3.01
CA TYR A 440 16.63 -9.49 -3.33
C TYR A 440 16.14 -8.04 -3.43
N MET A 441 14.98 -7.80 -4.05
CA MET A 441 14.36 -6.47 -4.10
C MET A 441 14.06 -5.90 -2.71
N ASP A 442 13.64 -6.75 -1.77
CA ASP A 442 13.38 -6.34 -0.39
C ASP A 442 14.68 -5.93 0.34
N ILE A 443 15.80 -6.57 0.01
CA ILE A 443 17.14 -6.22 0.53
C ILE A 443 17.59 -4.87 -0.05
N VAL A 444 17.57 -4.72 -1.37
CA VAL A 444 18.13 -3.53 -2.01
C VAL A 444 17.25 -2.30 -1.87
N GLY A 445 15.92 -2.47 -1.78
CA GLY A 445 14.97 -1.35 -1.73
C GLY A 445 15.30 -0.33 -0.64
N GLY A 446 15.88 -0.78 0.48
CA GLY A 446 16.18 0.06 1.66
C GLY A 446 17.48 0.87 1.55
N ILE A 447 18.26 0.66 0.50
CA ILE A 447 19.53 1.35 0.29
C ILE A 447 19.22 2.79 -0.15
N LYS A 448 19.72 3.77 0.64
CA LYS A 448 19.68 5.18 0.26
C LYS A 448 20.80 5.46 -0.73
N VAL A 449 20.45 6.01 -1.89
CA VAL A 449 21.39 6.30 -2.97
C VAL A 449 21.54 7.82 -3.13
N SER A 450 22.78 8.31 -3.16
CA SER A 450 23.12 9.67 -3.58
C SER A 450 23.53 9.71 -5.06
N ILE A 451 23.30 10.85 -5.71
CA ILE A 451 23.78 11.11 -7.06
C ILE A 451 25.03 11.98 -6.96
N GLY A 452 26.15 11.53 -7.54
CA GLY A 452 27.40 12.30 -7.58
C GLY A 452 27.32 13.49 -8.56
N GLU A 453 28.20 14.47 -8.39
CA GLU A 453 28.24 15.69 -9.22
C GLU A 453 28.49 15.38 -10.71
N GLU A 454 29.46 14.50 -11.02
CA GLU A 454 29.76 14.06 -12.40
C GLU A 454 28.51 13.43 -13.07
N THR A 455 27.83 12.53 -12.34
CA THR A 455 26.60 11.87 -12.77
C THR A 455 25.47 12.88 -13.01
N GLN A 456 25.29 13.83 -12.09
CA GLN A 456 24.28 14.88 -12.21
C GLN A 456 24.55 15.82 -13.38
N HIS A 457 25.82 16.15 -13.62
CA HIS A 457 26.24 16.97 -14.75
C HIS A 457 25.90 16.31 -16.09
N LEU A 458 26.21 15.01 -16.26
CA LEU A 458 25.86 14.26 -17.47
C LEU A 458 24.35 14.21 -17.71
N LEU A 459 23.56 13.88 -16.69
CA LEU A 459 22.09 13.85 -16.79
C LEU A 459 21.51 15.21 -17.18
N SER A 460 22.03 16.29 -16.60
CA SER A 460 21.58 17.65 -16.87
C SER A 460 21.90 18.08 -18.30
N ASN A 461 23.11 17.79 -18.79
CA ASN A 461 23.52 18.14 -20.15
C ASN A 461 22.75 17.36 -21.20
N TYR A 462 22.54 16.05 -20.99
CA TYR A 462 21.66 15.26 -21.83
C TYR A 462 20.23 15.83 -21.85
N PHE A 463 19.66 16.14 -20.68
CA PHE A 463 18.31 16.69 -20.59
C PHE A 463 18.18 18.00 -21.36
N LEU A 464 19.16 18.91 -21.23
CA LEU A 464 19.18 20.17 -21.95
C LEU A 464 19.31 19.98 -23.46
N ALA A 465 20.17 19.07 -23.91
CA ALA A 465 20.34 18.73 -25.34
C ALA A 465 19.05 18.13 -25.92
N ALA A 466 18.49 17.10 -25.27
CA ALA A 466 17.25 16.45 -25.67
C ALA A 466 16.06 17.44 -25.73
N ARG A 467 15.98 18.36 -24.75
CA ARG A 467 14.93 19.38 -24.71
C ARG A 467 15.10 20.45 -25.79
N ARG A 468 16.33 20.79 -26.18
CA ARG A 468 16.61 21.70 -27.31
C ARG A 468 16.13 21.11 -28.63
N GLU A 469 16.33 19.82 -28.85
CA GLU A 469 15.86 19.14 -30.06
C GLU A 469 14.34 18.93 -30.08
N LYS A 470 13.75 18.52 -28.95
CA LYS A 470 12.31 18.22 -28.85
C LYS A 470 11.65 18.82 -27.61
N THR A 471 11.44 20.14 -27.64
CA THR A 471 10.85 20.91 -26.53
C THR A 471 9.51 20.39 -26.03
N LYS A 472 8.66 19.88 -26.95
CA LYS A 472 7.34 19.39 -26.58
C LYS A 472 7.37 17.98 -25.96
N ALA A 473 8.40 17.18 -26.26
CA ALA A 473 8.42 15.75 -25.91
C ALA A 473 9.15 15.50 -24.58
N VAL A 474 10.09 16.38 -24.24
CA VAL A 474 10.89 16.30 -23.01
C VAL A 474 10.32 17.27 -21.96
N SER A 475 9.57 16.73 -21.00
CA SER A 475 9.00 17.40 -19.84
C SER A 475 9.96 17.40 -18.63
N ALA A 476 9.65 18.20 -17.60
CA ALA A 476 10.40 18.16 -16.34
C ALA A 476 10.34 16.78 -15.65
N GLY A 477 9.23 16.05 -15.83
CA GLY A 477 9.08 14.68 -15.32
C GLY A 477 10.07 13.68 -15.92
N ASN A 478 10.58 13.92 -17.14
CA ASN A 478 11.64 13.10 -17.71
C ASN A 478 12.95 13.23 -16.92
N MET A 479 13.33 14.44 -16.48
CA MET A 479 14.54 14.64 -15.66
C MET A 479 14.42 13.91 -14.33
N GLU A 480 13.27 14.00 -13.68
CA GLU A 480 13.01 13.32 -12.41
C GLU A 480 13.04 11.80 -12.59
N SER A 481 12.52 11.30 -13.70
CA SER A 481 12.56 9.87 -14.04
C SER A 481 13.98 9.40 -14.33
N LEU A 482 14.80 10.18 -15.05
CA LEU A 482 16.21 9.88 -15.30
C LEU A 482 17.01 9.74 -13.99
N VAL A 483 16.85 10.71 -13.08
CA VAL A 483 17.50 10.66 -11.75
C VAL A 483 17.02 9.44 -10.96
N THR A 484 15.72 9.14 -11.01
CA THR A 484 15.14 8.01 -10.27
C THR A 484 15.59 6.66 -10.83
N ILE A 485 15.65 6.50 -12.16
CA ILE A 485 16.18 5.30 -12.83
C ILE A 485 17.66 5.11 -12.48
N CYS A 486 18.45 6.17 -12.55
CA CYS A 486 19.87 6.15 -12.18
C CYS A 486 20.05 5.68 -10.73
N ALA A 487 19.25 6.20 -9.79
CA ALA A 487 19.24 5.73 -8.41
C ALA A 487 18.79 4.27 -8.26
N MET A 488 17.79 3.81 -9.03
CA MET A 488 17.35 2.41 -9.00
C MET A 488 18.43 1.45 -9.53
N SER A 489 19.15 1.83 -10.58
CA SER A 489 20.27 1.06 -11.15
C SER A 489 21.39 0.88 -10.13
N ALA A 490 21.81 1.97 -9.48
CA ALA A 490 22.81 1.91 -8.42
C ALA A 490 22.36 1.03 -7.24
N ARG A 491 21.08 1.15 -6.86
CA ARG A 491 20.47 0.35 -5.80
C ARG A 491 20.46 -1.13 -6.14
N LEU A 492 20.09 -1.48 -7.37
CA LEU A 492 20.17 -2.85 -7.89
C LEU A 492 21.59 -3.38 -7.81
N CYS A 493 22.63 -2.56 -7.94
CA CYS A 493 24.01 -3.01 -7.78
C CYS A 493 24.49 -2.99 -6.31
N CYS A 494 23.59 -2.87 -5.34
CA CYS A 494 23.88 -2.69 -3.92
C CYS A 494 24.79 -1.48 -3.61
N ARG A 495 24.78 -0.43 -4.43
CA ARG A 495 25.59 0.78 -4.23
C ARG A 495 24.78 1.88 -3.55
N SER A 496 25.44 2.65 -2.69
CA SER A 496 24.88 3.84 -2.03
C SER A 496 25.11 5.14 -2.82
N ALA A 497 25.82 5.07 -3.95
CA ALA A 497 26.08 6.21 -4.82
C ALA A 497 25.96 5.78 -6.29
N ALA A 498 25.27 6.59 -7.09
CA ALA A 498 25.11 6.37 -8.51
C ALA A 498 26.29 6.95 -9.31
N ASN A 499 26.81 6.16 -10.24
CA ASN A 499 27.97 6.50 -11.06
C ASN A 499 27.54 6.88 -12.49
N ILE A 500 28.53 7.18 -13.34
CA ILE A 500 28.30 7.57 -14.74
C ILE A 500 27.59 6.45 -15.53
N ASP A 501 27.92 5.19 -15.26
CA ASP A 501 27.29 4.03 -15.90
C ASP A 501 25.77 3.97 -15.66
N ASP A 502 25.34 4.30 -14.44
CA ASP A 502 23.91 4.38 -14.12
C ASP A 502 23.22 5.52 -14.90
N ALA A 503 23.90 6.65 -15.10
CA ALA A 503 23.39 7.74 -15.90
C ALA A 503 23.32 7.38 -17.38
N ILE A 504 24.35 6.74 -17.94
CA ILE A 504 24.34 6.24 -19.32
C ILE A 504 23.16 5.27 -19.51
N PHE A 505 22.97 4.34 -18.59
CA PHE A 505 21.86 3.38 -18.64
C PHE A 505 20.49 4.07 -18.57
N ALA A 506 20.32 5.05 -17.68
CA ALA A 506 19.09 5.83 -17.58
C ALA A 506 18.78 6.60 -18.88
N ILE A 507 19.82 7.22 -19.46
CA ILE A 507 19.73 7.96 -20.72
C ILE A 507 19.40 7.02 -21.89
N TRP A 508 20.03 5.85 -21.94
CA TRP A 508 19.77 4.84 -22.95
C TRP A 508 18.32 4.35 -22.93
N LEU A 509 17.76 4.06 -21.73
CA LEU A 509 16.36 3.68 -21.57
C LEU A 509 15.41 4.79 -22.03
N HIS A 510 15.70 6.04 -21.68
CA HIS A 510 14.90 7.19 -22.11
C HIS A 510 14.95 7.37 -23.64
N ALA A 511 16.14 7.32 -24.24
CA ALA A 511 16.32 7.45 -25.68
C ALA A 511 15.62 6.33 -26.46
N SER A 512 15.72 5.09 -25.97
CA SER A 512 15.09 3.89 -26.56
C SER A 512 13.57 3.97 -26.54
N GLY A 513 13.00 4.62 -25.52
CA GLY A 513 11.57 4.77 -25.31
C GLY A 513 10.90 5.93 -26.05
N MET A 514 11.68 6.80 -26.70
CA MET A 514 11.15 7.98 -27.38
C MET A 514 10.39 7.64 -28.66
N ALA A 515 9.37 8.44 -28.95
CA ALA A 515 8.64 8.36 -30.21
C ALA A 515 9.51 8.77 -31.41
N GLU A 516 9.33 8.07 -32.52
CA GLU A 516 10.03 8.31 -33.78
C GLU A 516 9.77 9.74 -34.32
N PRO A 517 10.77 10.38 -34.94
CA PRO A 517 12.15 9.91 -35.13
C PRO A 517 12.98 9.99 -33.84
N ARG A 518 13.78 8.97 -33.51
CA ARG A 518 14.57 8.93 -32.26
C ARG A 518 15.80 9.84 -32.32
N PHE A 519 16.38 10.18 -31.16
CA PHE A 519 17.59 11.02 -31.10
C PHE A 519 18.83 10.28 -31.59
N ALA A 520 19.01 9.04 -31.10
CA ALA A 520 20.09 8.17 -31.52
C ALA A 520 19.61 7.24 -32.65
N PRO A 521 20.54 6.79 -33.52
CA PRO A 521 20.28 5.72 -34.48
C PRO A 521 19.72 4.46 -33.83
N ASP A 522 18.82 3.78 -34.54
CA ASP A 522 18.13 2.59 -34.05
C ASP A 522 19.10 1.46 -33.68
N GLU A 523 20.20 1.33 -34.42
CA GLU A 523 21.28 0.36 -34.15
C GLU A 523 21.91 0.49 -32.75
N TYR A 524 21.80 1.67 -32.11
CA TYR A 524 22.35 1.93 -30.78
C TYR A 524 21.30 1.78 -29.66
N LEU A 525 20.02 1.65 -30.05
CA LEU A 525 18.87 1.63 -29.14
C LEU A 525 18.14 0.29 -29.13
N GLU A 526 18.33 -0.54 -30.17
CA GLU A 526 17.82 -1.90 -30.20
C GLU A 526 18.48 -2.73 -29.11
N THR A 527 17.64 -3.41 -28.33
CA THR A 527 18.13 -4.29 -27.28
C THR A 527 18.49 -5.63 -27.90
N PRO A 528 19.76 -6.04 -27.91
CA PRO A 528 20.14 -7.28 -28.56
C PRO A 528 19.68 -8.50 -27.74
N ASN A 529 19.48 -9.62 -28.45
CA ASN A 529 19.13 -10.91 -27.84
C ASN A 529 20.31 -11.53 -27.06
N ASP A 530 21.54 -11.07 -27.31
CA ASP A 530 22.76 -11.55 -26.67
C ASP A 530 23.35 -10.47 -25.76
N ILE A 531 23.60 -10.84 -24.50
CA ILE A 531 24.19 -9.96 -23.48
C ILE A 531 25.58 -9.44 -23.86
N ASN A 532 26.36 -10.22 -24.61
CA ASN A 532 27.68 -9.81 -25.07
C ASN A 532 27.58 -8.70 -26.12
N LYS A 533 26.54 -8.76 -26.97
CA LYS A 533 26.24 -7.70 -27.95
C LYS A 533 25.74 -6.43 -27.27
N LEU A 534 25.06 -6.54 -26.12
CA LEU A 534 24.56 -5.37 -25.37
C LEU A 534 25.70 -4.43 -24.97
N ASN A 535 26.85 -4.96 -24.56
CA ASN A 535 28.02 -4.13 -24.23
C ASN A 535 28.50 -3.33 -25.45
N SER A 536 28.64 -3.97 -26.61
CA SER A 536 29.06 -3.28 -27.84
C SER A 536 28.04 -2.22 -28.28
N VAL A 537 26.75 -2.48 -28.11
CA VAL A 537 25.69 -1.49 -28.39
C VAL A 537 25.80 -0.28 -27.45
N ILE A 538 26.03 -0.51 -26.16
CA ILE A 538 26.19 0.59 -25.19
C ILE A 538 27.48 1.38 -25.42
N GLU A 539 28.58 0.73 -25.79
CA GLU A 539 29.83 1.42 -26.15
C GLU A 539 29.62 2.38 -27.34
N LYS A 540 28.99 1.92 -28.42
CA LYS A 540 28.60 2.77 -29.55
C LYS A 540 27.64 3.89 -29.15
N PHE A 541 26.70 3.58 -28.25
CA PHE A 541 25.77 4.58 -27.72
C PHE A 541 26.49 5.66 -26.91
N VAL A 542 27.53 5.31 -26.16
CA VAL A 542 28.34 6.27 -25.39
C VAL A 542 29.08 7.22 -26.34
N GLU A 543 29.71 6.71 -27.40
CA GLU A 543 30.34 7.56 -28.42
C GLU A 543 29.33 8.54 -29.04
N TRP A 544 28.12 8.08 -29.35
CA TRP A 544 27.04 8.96 -29.80
C TRP A 544 26.65 9.99 -28.74
N LEU A 545 26.53 9.57 -27.47
CA LEU A 545 26.11 10.44 -26.37
C LEU A 545 27.12 11.55 -26.08
N GLU A 546 28.43 11.27 -26.19
CA GLU A 546 29.48 12.28 -26.09
C GLU A 546 29.33 13.34 -27.18
N ASN A 547 29.12 12.92 -28.43
CA ASN A 547 28.89 13.82 -29.55
C ASN A 547 27.59 14.62 -29.39
N PHE A 548 26.53 14.00 -28.87
CA PHE A 548 25.23 14.63 -28.68
C PHE A 548 25.24 15.67 -27.55
N THR A 549 25.95 15.40 -26.46
CA THR A 549 25.99 16.27 -25.27
C THR A 549 27.17 17.23 -25.25
N GLY A 550 28.21 16.97 -26.04
CA GLY A 550 29.49 17.69 -25.99
C GLY A 550 30.30 17.42 -24.73
N CYS A 551 29.96 16.38 -23.95
CA CYS A 551 30.65 16.01 -22.71
C CYS A 551 31.59 14.83 -22.97
N CYS A 552 32.82 14.89 -22.45
CA CYS A 552 33.71 13.73 -22.42
C CYS A 552 33.31 12.81 -21.25
N ILE A 553 33.03 11.55 -21.55
CA ILE A 553 32.53 10.53 -20.62
C ILE A 553 33.68 9.56 -20.33
N VAL A 554 34.30 9.68 -19.15
CA VAL A 554 35.31 8.72 -18.69
C VAL A 554 34.61 7.62 -17.91
N GLN A 555 34.46 6.44 -18.51
CA GLN A 555 34.01 5.23 -17.80
C GLN A 555 35.08 4.82 -16.77
N LYS A 556 34.66 4.50 -15.53
CA LYS A 556 35.56 4.11 -14.43
C LYS A 556 35.39 2.65 -14.06
#